data_AF-A0A6M4PA92-F1
#
_entry.id   AF-A0A6M4PA92-F1
#
_cell.length_a   1.000
_cell.length_b   1.000
_cell.length_c   1.000
_cell.angle_alpha   90.00
_cell.angle_beta   90.00
_cell.angle_gamma   90.00
#
_symmetry.space_group_name_H-M   'P 1'
#
loop_
_entity.id
_entity.type
_entity.pdbx_description
1 polymer ?
#
loop_
_entity_poly.entity_id
_entity_poly.type
_entity_poly.pdbx_seq_one_letter_code
_entity_poly.pdbx_strand_id
1 'polypeptide(L)'
;MSKLVTKDNKLINATYSLGIPEQRIIFLAIVEAREQNKLIDARGVLQIHASSYQEQFKVEKHSSYKALKSATRGLFEAHFEYDDIHEQTGKPVHHLVNWVQKISYIDDAGMIELQFTDAVIPLITRLSEQYTEYDLKQVSELQSEYAIRLYELLMQWKGVGKTKQIALDELRSKLGVEPEQYKKMCNFKARVLDLAISQINDFTDITVEPEQHKSGRVITGFTFTFKQKKAPEPIATDCGYIKMTDSQVKTFSRKLAALPELGSNFAPSGMSEADFATMIADDLRDADKQKKYHKHLAKLGFEVAKSKVK
;
A
#
# COMPACT_ATOMS: atom_id res chain seq x y z
N MET A 1 14.45 1.63 5.70
CA MET A 1 13.67 2.70 6.33
C MET A 1 12.26 2.69 5.76
N SER A 2 11.24 3.06 6.54
CA SER A 2 9.85 3.11 6.04
C SER A 2 9.70 4.32 5.10
N LYS A 3 9.27 4.07 3.86
CA LYS A 3 9.00 5.11 2.87
C LYS A 3 7.59 5.61 3.10
N LEU A 4 7.47 6.80 3.67
CA LEU A 4 6.20 7.33 4.15
C LEU A 4 5.68 8.39 3.19
N VAL A 5 4.47 8.17 2.69
CA VAL A 5 3.74 9.13 1.87
C VAL A 5 2.92 10.05 2.78
N THR A 6 2.87 11.34 2.47
CA THR A 6 2.05 12.29 3.21
C THR A 6 1.32 13.22 2.26
N LYS A 7 0.04 13.42 2.54
CA LYS A 7 -0.85 14.27 1.75
C LYS A 7 -1.79 15.01 2.67
N ASP A 8 -2.07 16.27 2.37
CA ASP A 8 -3.10 17.06 3.02
C ASP A 8 -4.48 16.43 2.80
N ASN A 9 -5.35 16.54 3.80
CA ASN A 9 -6.69 16.00 3.72
C ASN A 9 -7.54 16.60 2.59
N LYS A 10 -7.28 17.85 2.17
CA LYS A 10 -7.88 18.48 0.98
C LYS A 10 -7.53 17.68 -0.27
N LEU A 11 -6.26 17.31 -0.44
CA LEU A 11 -5.82 16.48 -1.57
C LEU A 11 -6.37 15.06 -1.48
N ILE A 12 -6.45 14.47 -0.29
CA ILE A 12 -7.07 13.15 -0.10
C ILE A 12 -8.55 13.17 -0.50
N ASN A 13 -9.28 14.25 -0.20
CA ASN A 13 -10.70 14.38 -0.52
C ASN A 13 -10.97 14.99 -1.91
N ALA A 14 -9.93 15.39 -2.64
CA ALA A 14 -10.05 15.97 -3.96
C ALA A 14 -10.64 14.96 -4.98
N THR A 15 -11.29 15.51 -6.00
CA THR A 15 -11.77 14.77 -7.16
C THR A 15 -10.68 14.77 -8.22
N TYR A 16 -10.23 13.58 -8.60
CA TYR A 16 -9.31 13.39 -9.73
C TYR A 16 -9.35 11.95 -10.22
N SER A 17 -9.04 11.78 -11.50
CA SER A 17 -8.83 10.47 -12.12
C SER A 17 -7.37 10.35 -12.52
N LEU A 18 -6.68 9.37 -11.95
CA LEU A 18 -5.29 9.07 -12.25
C LEU A 18 -5.12 7.56 -12.36
N GLY A 19 -4.44 7.13 -13.42
CA GLY A 19 -4.06 5.73 -13.57
C GLY A 19 -3.02 5.31 -12.53
N ILE A 20 -2.83 4.00 -12.42
CA ILE A 20 -1.88 3.40 -11.48
C ILE A 20 -0.44 3.94 -11.69
N PRO A 21 0.10 4.00 -12.93
CA PRO A 21 1.44 4.56 -13.15
C PRO A 21 1.60 6.00 -12.65
N GLU A 22 0.61 6.86 -12.92
CA GLU A 22 0.60 8.27 -12.51
C GLU A 22 0.57 8.40 -10.97
N GLN A 23 -0.31 7.66 -10.30
CA GLN A 23 -0.38 7.65 -8.84
C GLN A 23 0.92 7.16 -8.21
N ARG A 24 1.52 6.10 -8.76
CA ARG A 24 2.79 5.55 -8.30
C ARG A 24 3.96 6.53 -8.46
N ILE A 25 3.99 7.29 -9.55
CA ILE A 25 4.97 8.37 -9.74
C ILE A 25 4.79 9.47 -8.69
N ILE A 26 3.55 9.90 -8.42
CA ILE A 26 3.28 10.88 -7.36
C ILE A 26 3.79 10.37 -6.01
N PHE A 27 3.58 9.09 -5.68
CA PHE A 27 4.09 8.54 -4.42
C PHE A 27 5.61 8.56 -4.33
N LEU A 28 6.30 8.15 -5.38
CA LEU A 28 7.76 8.20 -5.42
C LEU A 28 8.26 9.64 -5.33
N ALA A 29 7.60 10.58 -6.02
CA ALA A 29 7.94 11.99 -5.97
C ALA A 29 7.77 12.60 -4.56
N ILE A 30 6.68 12.26 -3.86
CA ILE A 30 6.44 12.72 -2.48
C ILE A 30 7.51 12.17 -1.53
N VAL A 31 7.86 10.89 -1.68
CA VAL A 31 8.91 10.26 -0.87
C VAL A 31 10.27 10.90 -1.14
N GLU A 32 10.62 11.09 -2.42
CA GLU A 32 11.88 11.72 -2.84
C GLU A 32 12.00 13.16 -2.33
N ALA A 33 10.93 13.96 -2.49
CA ALA A 33 10.88 15.34 -2.01
C ALA A 33 11.12 15.44 -0.50
N ARG A 34 10.68 14.44 0.25
CA ARG A 34 10.90 14.34 1.69
C ARG A 34 12.32 13.90 2.03
N GLU A 35 12.84 12.85 1.40
CA GLU A 35 14.16 12.30 1.70
C GLU A 35 15.29 13.30 1.43
N GLN A 36 15.14 14.16 0.42
CA GLN A 36 16.14 15.17 0.09
C GLN A 36 16.22 16.33 1.09
N ASN A 37 15.40 16.37 2.16
CA ASN A 37 15.23 17.54 3.06
C ASN A 37 14.97 18.87 2.32
N LYS A 38 14.67 18.83 1.02
CA LYS A 38 14.23 19.93 0.16
C LYS A 38 12.74 20.22 0.36
N LEU A 39 12.24 20.06 1.58
CA LEU A 39 10.88 20.44 1.96
C LEU A 39 10.63 21.96 1.77
N ILE A 40 11.68 22.75 1.55
CA ILE A 40 11.64 24.20 1.29
C ILE A 40 11.81 24.51 -0.21
N ASP A 41 12.28 23.54 -1.02
CA ASP A 41 12.60 23.74 -2.45
C ASP A 41 11.88 22.72 -3.34
N ALA A 42 10.61 22.41 -3.01
CA ALA A 42 9.76 21.53 -3.82
C ALA A 42 9.39 22.12 -5.20
N ARG A 43 9.86 23.34 -5.48
CA ARG A 43 10.00 23.91 -6.83
C ARG A 43 11.10 23.25 -7.65
N GLY A 44 11.99 22.49 -7.02
CA GLY A 44 13.08 21.78 -7.66
C GLY A 44 12.58 20.64 -8.56
N VAL A 45 13.44 20.25 -9.49
CA VAL A 45 13.21 19.09 -10.34
C VAL A 45 13.42 17.82 -9.52
N LEU A 46 12.40 16.97 -9.45
CA LEU A 46 12.44 15.66 -8.82
C LEU A 46 12.75 14.60 -9.88
N GLN A 47 13.66 13.69 -9.55
CA GLN A 47 14.15 12.65 -10.45
C GLN A 47 13.67 11.29 -9.97
N ILE A 48 13.03 10.51 -10.85
CA ILE A 48 12.56 9.16 -10.55
C ILE A 48 13.11 8.20 -11.60
N HIS A 49 13.94 7.27 -11.15
CA HIS A 49 14.51 6.23 -12.01
C HIS A 49 13.54 5.05 -12.20
N ALA A 50 13.58 4.43 -13.38
CA ALA A 50 12.84 3.21 -13.66
C ALA A 50 13.20 2.05 -12.73
N SER A 51 14.46 1.99 -12.25
CA SER A 51 14.91 1.01 -11.26
C SER A 51 14.16 1.15 -9.93
N SER A 52 14.03 2.38 -9.42
CA SER A 52 13.29 2.67 -8.18
C SER A 52 11.82 2.28 -8.31
N TYR A 53 11.21 2.53 -9.48
CA TYR A 53 9.83 2.11 -9.78
C TYR A 53 9.70 0.58 -9.81
N GLN A 54 10.60 -0.10 -10.51
CA GLN A 54 10.66 -1.56 -10.60
C GLN A 54 10.77 -2.20 -9.20
N GLU A 55 11.72 -1.75 -8.40
CA GLU A 55 11.98 -2.29 -7.06
C GLU A 55 10.80 -2.05 -6.11
N GLN A 56 10.24 -0.83 -6.13
CA GLN A 56 9.17 -0.45 -5.21
C GLN A 56 7.85 -1.17 -5.52
N PHE A 57 7.52 -1.35 -6.80
CA PHE A 57 6.22 -1.87 -7.23
C PHE A 57 6.28 -3.30 -7.80
N LYS A 58 7.45 -3.95 -7.74
CA LYS A 58 7.70 -5.32 -8.25
C LYS A 58 7.27 -5.49 -9.72
N VAL A 59 7.54 -4.48 -10.54
CA VAL A 59 7.17 -4.47 -11.98
C VAL A 59 8.37 -4.89 -12.81
N GLU A 60 8.15 -5.64 -13.88
CA GLU A 60 9.23 -6.00 -14.81
C GLU A 60 9.91 -4.77 -15.42
N LYS A 61 11.19 -4.89 -15.73
CA LYS A 61 12.03 -3.81 -16.25
C LYS A 61 11.42 -3.11 -17.47
N HIS A 62 11.03 -3.87 -18.49
CA HIS A 62 10.45 -3.32 -19.73
C HIS A 62 9.14 -2.58 -19.49
N SER A 63 8.27 -3.18 -18.67
CA SER A 63 6.99 -2.60 -18.28
C SER A 63 7.15 -1.32 -17.47
N SER A 64 8.22 -1.21 -16.67
CA SER A 64 8.52 -0.02 -15.88
C SER A 64 8.86 1.19 -16.77
N TYR A 65 9.69 1.02 -17.80
CA TYR A 65 9.98 2.11 -18.75
C TYR A 65 8.73 2.56 -19.51
N LYS A 66 7.92 1.60 -19.98
CA LYS A 66 6.64 1.92 -20.64
C LYS A 66 5.70 2.68 -19.71
N ALA A 67 5.57 2.24 -18.45
CA ALA A 67 4.73 2.88 -17.45
C ALA A 67 5.19 4.32 -17.16
N LEU A 68 6.50 4.56 -16.98
CA LEU A 68 7.02 5.92 -16.79
C LEU A 68 6.76 6.82 -18.00
N LYS A 69 6.97 6.29 -19.22
CA LYS A 69 6.76 7.04 -20.46
C LYS A 69 5.29 7.40 -20.68
N SER A 70 4.36 6.47 -20.44
CA SER A 70 2.92 6.75 -20.56
C SER A 70 2.45 7.73 -19.51
N ALA A 71 2.89 7.55 -18.27
CA ALA A 71 2.49 8.37 -17.15
C ALA A 71 3.00 9.81 -17.23
N THR A 72 4.11 10.04 -17.96
CA THR A 72 4.60 11.39 -18.25
C THR A 72 3.51 12.24 -18.90
N ARG A 73 2.85 11.71 -19.93
CA ARG A 73 1.76 12.42 -20.61
C ARG A 73 0.51 12.49 -19.74
N GLY A 74 0.09 11.37 -19.16
CA GLY A 74 -1.12 11.29 -18.33
C GLY A 74 -1.06 12.24 -17.13
N LEU A 75 0.07 12.32 -16.44
CA LEU A 75 0.24 13.19 -15.28
C LEU A 75 0.33 14.67 -15.66
N PHE A 76 0.85 15.01 -16.84
CA PHE A 76 0.87 16.40 -17.32
C PHE A 76 -0.54 16.91 -17.69
N GLU A 77 -1.36 16.06 -18.30
CA GLU A 77 -2.74 16.40 -18.67
C GLU A 77 -3.70 16.33 -17.47
N ALA A 78 -3.27 15.73 -16.36
CA ALA A 78 -4.08 15.54 -15.17
C ALA A 78 -4.20 16.81 -14.31
N HIS A 79 -5.38 16.96 -13.74
CA HIS A 79 -5.73 17.97 -12.74
C HIS A 79 -6.53 17.33 -11.61
N PHE A 80 -6.70 18.07 -10.52
CA PHE A 80 -7.61 17.72 -9.44
C PHE A 80 -8.42 18.93 -9.02
N GLU A 81 -9.59 18.65 -8.47
CA GLU A 81 -10.52 19.65 -7.96
C GLU A 81 -10.74 19.46 -6.47
N TYR A 82 -10.75 20.56 -5.72
CA TYR A 82 -11.12 20.55 -4.31
C TYR A 82 -11.81 21.86 -3.92
N ASP A 83 -12.67 21.76 -2.92
CA ASP A 83 -13.38 22.90 -2.35
C ASP A 83 -12.62 23.46 -1.16
N ASP A 84 -12.64 24.78 -1.02
CA ASP A 84 -12.10 25.48 0.12
C ASP A 84 -12.96 26.70 0.49
N ILE A 85 -12.60 27.38 1.57
CA ILE A 85 -13.19 28.66 1.93
C ILE A 85 -12.19 29.77 1.62
N HIS A 86 -12.60 30.73 0.79
CA HIS A 86 -11.73 31.83 0.41
C HIS A 86 -11.47 32.76 1.61
N GLU A 87 -10.20 32.87 2.03
CA GLU A 87 -9.77 33.51 3.27
C GLU A 87 -10.33 34.93 3.47
N GLN A 88 -10.35 35.75 2.42
CA GLN A 88 -10.78 37.15 2.53
C GLN A 88 -12.30 37.33 2.52
N THR A 89 -13.01 36.45 1.82
CA THR A 89 -14.46 36.61 1.61
C THR A 89 -15.31 35.69 2.47
N GLY A 90 -14.72 34.64 3.06
CA GLY A 90 -15.42 33.59 3.79
C GLY A 90 -16.38 32.75 2.94
N LYS A 91 -16.35 32.89 1.61
CA LYS A 91 -17.24 32.18 0.67
C LYS A 91 -16.59 30.90 0.15
N PRO A 92 -17.39 29.90 -0.26
CA PRO A 92 -16.87 28.72 -0.94
C PRO A 92 -16.11 29.11 -2.20
N VAL A 93 -14.97 28.46 -2.43
CA VAL A 93 -14.19 28.53 -3.66
C VAL A 93 -13.92 27.12 -4.16
N HIS A 94 -14.01 26.96 -5.47
CA HIS A 94 -13.73 25.71 -6.17
C HIS A 94 -12.38 25.86 -6.87
N HIS A 95 -11.40 25.05 -6.47
CA HIS A 95 -10.07 25.06 -7.06
C HIS A 95 -9.95 24.00 -8.14
N LEU A 96 -9.35 24.36 -9.27
CA LEU A 96 -8.94 23.45 -10.34
C LEU A 96 -7.43 23.58 -10.51
N VAL A 97 -6.69 22.52 -10.21
CA VAL A 97 -5.23 22.57 -10.07
C VAL A 97 -4.56 21.45 -10.88
N ASN A 98 -3.56 21.80 -11.68
CA ASN A 98 -2.71 20.83 -12.38
C ASN A 98 -1.71 20.19 -11.40
N TRP A 99 -1.36 18.92 -11.63
CA TRP A 99 -0.39 18.22 -10.78
C TRP A 99 1.03 18.76 -10.95
N VAL A 100 1.47 18.91 -12.20
CA VAL A 100 2.86 19.24 -12.54
C VAL A 100 2.94 20.46 -13.47
N GLN A 101 3.98 21.28 -13.30
CA GLN A 101 4.31 22.37 -14.22
C GLN A 101 5.11 21.85 -15.42
N LYS A 102 5.97 20.88 -15.16
CA LYS A 102 6.87 20.27 -16.14
C LYS A 102 7.07 18.80 -15.78
N ILE A 103 7.05 17.96 -16.80
CA ILE A 103 7.48 16.57 -16.68
C ILE A 103 8.20 16.16 -17.97
N SER A 104 9.27 15.38 -17.85
CA SER A 104 10.12 14.99 -18.97
C SER A 104 10.61 13.57 -18.77
N TYR A 105 10.54 12.75 -19.81
CA TYR A 105 11.13 11.41 -19.83
C TYR A 105 12.48 11.49 -20.54
N ILE A 106 13.53 10.96 -19.92
CA ILE A 106 14.89 10.96 -20.45
C ILE A 106 15.22 9.54 -20.89
N ASP A 107 15.09 9.25 -22.20
CA ASP A 107 15.23 7.88 -22.75
C ASP A 107 16.61 7.27 -22.41
N ASP A 108 17.71 8.01 -22.57
CA ASP A 108 19.07 7.49 -22.36
C ASP A 108 19.39 7.17 -20.88
N ALA A 109 18.79 7.93 -19.96
CA ALA A 109 18.99 7.76 -18.52
C ALA A 109 17.93 6.86 -17.86
N GLY A 110 16.84 6.55 -18.58
CA GLY A 110 15.79 5.67 -18.06
C GLY A 110 15.07 6.24 -16.84
N MET A 111 14.84 7.55 -16.83
CA MET A 111 14.28 8.29 -15.69
C MET A 111 13.30 9.35 -16.15
N ILE A 112 12.45 9.80 -15.23
CA ILE A 112 11.63 10.99 -15.39
C ILE A 112 12.14 12.12 -14.51
N GLU A 113 11.99 13.32 -15.02
CA GLU A 113 12.14 14.58 -14.28
C GLU A 113 10.77 15.23 -14.18
N LEU A 114 10.35 15.60 -12.96
CA LEU A 114 9.06 16.25 -12.73
C LEU A 114 9.20 17.43 -11.78
N GLN A 115 8.33 18.41 -11.99
CA GLN A 115 8.21 19.60 -11.15
C GLN A 115 6.74 19.80 -10.81
N PHE A 116 6.39 19.76 -9.53
CA PHE A 116 5.03 20.00 -9.06
C PHE A 116 4.62 21.47 -9.26
N THR A 117 3.30 21.72 -9.35
CA THR A 117 2.78 23.09 -9.29
C THR A 117 2.96 23.69 -7.89
N ASP A 118 3.13 25.02 -7.83
CA ASP A 118 3.24 25.74 -6.55
C ASP A 118 2.03 25.45 -5.62
N ALA A 119 0.85 25.20 -6.20
CA ALA A 119 -0.36 24.84 -5.46
C ALA A 119 -0.34 23.41 -4.88
N VAL A 120 0.36 22.47 -5.52
CA VAL A 120 0.50 21.09 -5.02
C VAL A 120 1.49 21.00 -3.85
N ILE A 121 2.54 21.82 -3.85
CA ILE A 121 3.58 21.81 -2.82
C ILE A 121 3.01 21.81 -1.39
N PRO A 122 2.17 22.77 -0.98
CA PRO A 122 1.62 22.79 0.39
C PRO A 122 0.72 21.58 0.69
N LEU A 123 0.17 20.90 -0.33
CA LEU A 123 -0.70 19.75 -0.18
C LEU A 123 0.07 18.42 0.00
N ILE A 124 1.36 18.39 -0.31
CA ILE A 124 2.22 17.19 -0.17
C ILE A 124 3.35 17.38 0.82
N THR A 125 3.68 18.63 1.15
CA THR A 125 4.59 18.98 2.24
C THR A 125 3.78 19.04 3.53
N ARG A 126 4.35 18.54 4.64
CA ARG A 126 3.69 18.48 5.97
C ARG A 126 3.54 19.86 6.62
N LEU A 127 3.09 20.85 5.86
CA LEU A 127 2.92 22.23 6.32
C LEU A 127 1.54 22.44 6.96
N SER A 128 0.58 21.54 6.68
CA SER A 128 -0.76 21.57 7.25
C SER A 128 -0.86 20.69 8.50
N GLU A 129 -1.70 21.10 9.47
CA GLU A 129 -2.05 20.31 10.65
C GLU A 129 -2.95 19.11 10.30
N GLN A 130 -3.63 19.14 9.16
CA GLN A 130 -4.60 18.15 8.72
C GLN A 130 -4.09 17.34 7.54
N TYR A 131 -3.28 16.32 7.84
CA TYR A 131 -2.70 15.43 6.83
C TYR A 131 -3.01 13.96 7.10
N THR A 132 -2.92 13.16 6.05
CA THR A 132 -2.96 11.71 6.07
C THR A 132 -1.58 11.16 5.75
N GLU A 133 -1.13 10.18 6.52
CA GLU A 133 0.16 9.52 6.39
C GLU A 133 0.02 8.00 6.38
N TYR A 134 0.73 7.35 5.48
CA TYR A 134 0.80 5.89 5.36
C TYR A 134 2.13 5.44 4.73
N ASP A 135 2.49 4.18 4.94
CA ASP A 135 3.68 3.58 4.33
C ASP A 135 3.38 3.25 2.86
N LEU A 136 4.28 3.62 1.96
CA LEU A 136 4.20 3.35 0.52
C LEU A 136 4.00 1.86 0.23
N LYS A 137 4.54 0.98 1.08
CA LYS A 137 4.35 -0.47 0.97
C LYS A 137 2.86 -0.87 0.97
N GLN A 138 2.01 -0.13 1.67
CA GLN A 138 0.59 -0.47 1.77
C GLN A 138 -0.13 -0.31 0.44
N VAL A 139 0.29 0.64 -0.39
CA VAL A 139 -0.33 0.90 -1.69
C VAL A 139 0.47 0.31 -2.86
N SER A 140 1.69 -0.20 -2.61
CA SER A 140 2.57 -0.65 -3.70
C SER A 140 2.06 -1.91 -4.42
N GLU A 141 1.34 -2.78 -3.72
CA GLU A 141 0.82 -4.03 -4.28
C GLU A 141 -0.60 -3.90 -4.85
N LEU A 142 -1.27 -2.77 -4.61
CA LEU A 142 -2.59 -2.49 -5.17
C LEU A 142 -2.50 -2.30 -6.68
N GLN A 143 -3.39 -2.98 -7.41
CA GLN A 143 -3.46 -3.02 -8.88
C GLN A 143 -4.74 -2.38 -9.41
N SER A 144 -5.46 -1.62 -8.58
CA SER A 144 -6.61 -0.82 -8.98
C SER A 144 -6.42 0.60 -8.47
N GLU A 145 -6.56 1.57 -9.36
CA GLU A 145 -6.58 3.00 -9.02
C GLU A 145 -7.65 3.32 -7.96
N TYR A 146 -8.79 2.63 -8.02
CA TYR A 146 -9.87 2.76 -7.04
C TYR A 146 -9.49 2.17 -5.67
N ALA A 147 -8.72 1.07 -5.64
CA ALA A 147 -8.23 0.49 -4.38
C ALA A 147 -7.27 1.46 -3.67
N ILE A 148 -6.37 2.08 -4.43
CA ILE A 148 -5.43 3.06 -3.89
C ILE A 148 -6.19 4.27 -3.32
N ARG A 149 -7.13 4.84 -4.09
CA ARG A 149 -7.95 5.98 -3.63
C ARG A 149 -8.80 5.63 -2.42
N LEU A 150 -9.45 4.47 -2.41
CA LEU A 150 -10.24 4.04 -1.26
C LEU A 150 -9.36 3.87 -0.02
N TYR A 151 -8.17 3.25 -0.14
CA TYR A 151 -7.23 3.12 0.97
C TYR A 151 -6.83 4.49 1.54
N GLU A 152 -6.46 5.44 0.69
CA GLU A 152 -6.11 6.81 1.08
C GLU A 152 -7.25 7.50 1.86
N LEU A 153 -8.49 7.40 1.36
CA LEU A 153 -9.67 7.94 2.03
C LEU A 153 -9.89 7.33 3.41
N LEU A 154 -9.67 6.01 3.56
CA LEU A 154 -9.80 5.32 4.85
C LEU A 154 -8.70 5.73 5.83
N MET A 155 -7.47 5.95 5.35
CA MET A 155 -6.35 6.35 6.22
C MET A 155 -6.57 7.71 6.89
N GLN A 156 -7.35 8.61 6.30
CA GLN A 156 -7.78 9.85 6.97
C GLN A 156 -8.55 9.56 8.28
N TRP A 157 -9.25 8.42 8.36
CA TRP A 157 -10.05 8.00 9.51
C TRP A 157 -9.33 7.00 10.41
N LYS A 158 -8.02 6.80 10.24
CA LYS A 158 -7.24 5.75 10.94
C LYS A 158 -7.39 5.79 12.45
N GLY A 159 -7.50 6.98 13.05
CA GLY A 159 -7.70 7.13 14.50
C GLY A 159 -9.09 6.70 15.00
N VAL A 160 -10.11 6.73 14.13
CA VAL A 160 -11.50 6.38 14.45
C VAL A 160 -11.82 4.94 14.04
N GLY A 161 -11.25 4.45 12.95
CA GLY A 161 -11.53 3.12 12.38
C GLY A 161 -12.88 3.00 11.68
N LYS A 162 -13.61 4.11 11.50
CA LYS A 162 -14.88 4.17 10.78
C LYS A 162 -15.05 5.52 10.10
N THR A 163 -15.52 5.51 8.85
CA THR A 163 -15.83 6.74 8.12
C THR A 163 -17.19 7.33 8.55
N LYS A 164 -17.44 8.60 8.23
CA LYS A 164 -18.83 9.08 8.12
C LYS A 164 -19.54 8.38 6.96
N GLN A 165 -20.87 8.53 6.89
CA GLN A 165 -21.61 8.16 5.70
C GLN A 165 -21.17 9.07 4.55
N ILE A 166 -20.65 8.47 3.48
CA ILE A 166 -20.24 9.15 2.25
C ILE A 166 -21.39 8.97 1.25
N ALA A 167 -21.87 10.06 0.67
CA ALA A 167 -22.90 9.98 -0.36
C ALA A 167 -22.38 9.18 -1.58
N LEU A 168 -23.28 8.50 -2.30
CA LEU A 168 -22.88 7.68 -3.45
C LEU A 168 -22.12 8.50 -4.51
N ASP A 169 -22.62 9.67 -4.86
CA ASP A 169 -22.03 10.52 -5.91
C ASP A 169 -20.69 11.11 -5.45
N GLU A 170 -20.61 11.53 -4.18
CA GLU A 170 -19.37 11.98 -3.56
C GLU A 170 -18.30 10.87 -3.57
N LEU A 171 -18.68 9.65 -3.20
CA LEU A 171 -17.77 8.50 -3.20
C LEU A 171 -17.27 8.20 -4.62
N ARG A 172 -18.14 8.23 -5.62
CA ARG A 172 -17.76 8.03 -7.03
C ARG A 172 -16.76 9.09 -7.49
N SER A 173 -17.03 10.36 -7.16
CA SER A 173 -16.16 11.50 -7.48
C SER A 173 -14.78 11.34 -6.83
N LYS A 174 -14.73 11.05 -5.52
CA LYS A 174 -13.48 10.90 -4.76
C LYS A 174 -12.63 9.71 -5.23
N LEU A 175 -13.28 8.64 -5.72
CA LEU A 175 -12.60 7.49 -6.31
C LEU A 175 -12.13 7.74 -7.76
N GLY A 176 -12.47 8.88 -8.36
CA GLY A 176 -12.10 9.19 -9.75
C GLY A 176 -12.92 8.42 -10.79
N VAL A 177 -14.13 7.99 -10.43
CA VAL A 177 -15.06 7.32 -11.36
C VAL A 177 -15.81 8.38 -12.14
N GLU A 178 -15.58 8.41 -13.45
CA GLU A 178 -16.23 9.38 -14.34
C GLU A 178 -17.77 9.24 -14.32
N PRO A 179 -18.53 10.33 -14.53
CA PRO A 179 -19.99 10.32 -14.51
C PRO A 179 -20.61 9.25 -15.44
N GLU A 180 -19.96 9.00 -16.56
CA GLU A 180 -20.40 8.03 -17.57
C GLU A 180 -19.99 6.58 -17.27
N GLN A 181 -19.01 6.38 -16.40
CA GLN A 181 -18.47 5.05 -16.07
C GLN A 181 -19.33 4.31 -15.05
N TYR A 182 -19.56 3.02 -15.27
CA TYR A 182 -20.24 2.14 -14.30
C TYR A 182 -21.59 2.69 -13.79
N LYS A 183 -22.40 3.34 -14.65
CA LYS A 183 -23.72 3.91 -14.29
C LYS A 183 -24.63 2.91 -13.56
N LYS A 184 -24.59 1.64 -13.98
CA LYS A 184 -25.33 0.58 -13.30
C LYS A 184 -24.66 0.26 -11.97
N MET A 185 -25.42 0.34 -10.88
CA MET A 185 -24.94 0.05 -9.52
C MET A 185 -24.23 -1.31 -9.39
N CYS A 186 -24.70 -2.35 -10.08
CA CYS A 186 -24.04 -3.65 -10.07
C CYS A 186 -22.61 -3.59 -10.66
N ASN A 187 -22.39 -2.79 -11.70
CA ASN A 187 -21.07 -2.59 -12.29
C ASN A 187 -20.18 -1.77 -11.37
N PHE A 188 -20.70 -0.72 -10.74
CA PHE A 188 -19.96 0.08 -9.77
C PHE A 188 -19.50 -0.78 -8.59
N LYS A 189 -20.39 -1.60 -8.02
CA LYS A 189 -20.02 -2.54 -6.97
C LYS A 189 -18.94 -3.52 -7.42
N ALA A 190 -19.20 -4.28 -8.48
CA ALA A 190 -18.30 -5.35 -8.88
C ALA A 190 -16.93 -4.85 -9.36
N ARG A 191 -16.87 -3.73 -10.10
CA ARG A 191 -15.64 -3.26 -10.76
C ARG A 191 -14.88 -2.19 -9.98
N VAL A 192 -15.54 -1.51 -9.05
CA VAL A 192 -14.93 -0.43 -8.26
C VAL A 192 -14.86 -0.84 -6.79
N LEU A 193 -16.00 -0.96 -6.12
CA LEU A 193 -16.03 -1.14 -4.66
C LEU A 193 -15.52 -2.50 -4.21
N ASP A 194 -16.11 -3.59 -4.70
CA ASP A 194 -15.80 -4.93 -4.24
C ASP A 194 -14.36 -5.31 -4.62
N LEU A 195 -13.92 -4.89 -5.81
CA LEU A 195 -12.53 -5.02 -6.25
C LEU A 195 -11.56 -4.25 -5.34
N ALA A 196 -11.86 -2.99 -5.03
CA ALA A 196 -11.04 -2.16 -4.16
C ALA A 196 -10.92 -2.75 -2.76
N ILE A 197 -12.06 -3.16 -2.18
CA ILE A 197 -12.12 -3.73 -0.83
C ILE A 197 -11.36 -5.05 -0.76
N SER A 198 -11.52 -5.93 -1.76
CA SER A 198 -10.75 -7.19 -1.83
C SER A 198 -9.26 -6.91 -1.83
N GLN A 199 -8.78 -6.04 -2.72
CA GLN A 199 -7.35 -5.73 -2.79
C GLN A 199 -6.83 -5.11 -1.49
N ILE A 200 -7.59 -4.22 -0.86
CA ILE A 200 -7.21 -3.64 0.43
C ILE A 200 -7.09 -4.75 1.49
N ASN A 201 -8.09 -5.62 1.57
CA ASN A 201 -8.14 -6.72 2.52
C ASN A 201 -7.06 -7.78 2.28
N ASP A 202 -6.54 -7.92 1.06
CA ASP A 202 -5.51 -8.89 0.74
C ASP A 202 -4.10 -8.31 0.94
N PHE A 203 -3.87 -7.07 0.50
CA PHE A 203 -2.51 -6.53 0.32
C PHE A 203 -2.09 -5.44 1.29
N THR A 204 -3.00 -4.90 2.12
CA THR A 204 -2.70 -3.77 3.04
C THR A 204 -2.66 -4.19 4.51
N ASP A 205 -2.32 -3.25 5.39
CA ASP A 205 -2.31 -3.38 6.85
C ASP A 205 -3.70 -3.30 7.50
N ILE A 206 -4.78 -3.15 6.74
CA ILE A 206 -6.14 -3.07 7.27
C ILE A 206 -7.07 -4.12 6.67
N THR A 207 -8.13 -4.42 7.42
CA THR A 207 -9.31 -5.12 6.93
C THR A 207 -10.49 -4.16 6.98
N VAL A 208 -11.23 -4.07 5.88
CA VAL A 208 -12.33 -3.14 5.63
C VAL A 208 -13.62 -3.92 5.39
N GLU A 209 -14.70 -3.43 6.00
CA GLU A 209 -16.06 -3.91 5.83
C GLU A 209 -16.97 -2.75 5.39
N PRO A 210 -17.64 -2.85 4.24
CA PRO A 210 -18.58 -1.85 3.77
C PRO A 210 -19.98 -2.03 4.37
N GLU A 211 -20.60 -0.93 4.75
CA GLU A 211 -22.01 -0.83 5.14
C GLU A 211 -22.73 0.01 4.09
N GLN A 212 -23.74 -0.56 3.43
CA GLN A 212 -24.54 0.15 2.42
C GLN A 212 -25.76 0.82 3.06
N HIS A 213 -26.00 2.07 2.71
CA HIS A 213 -27.17 2.82 3.14
C HIS A 213 -28.17 2.97 2.01
N LYS A 214 -29.45 2.79 2.31
CA LYS A 214 -30.54 2.84 1.32
C LYS A 214 -31.67 3.74 1.77
N SER A 215 -32.28 4.42 0.80
CA SER A 215 -33.58 5.05 0.94
C SER A 215 -34.54 4.32 0.00
N GLY A 216 -35.41 3.50 0.57
CA GLY A 216 -36.24 2.55 -0.20
C GLY A 216 -35.37 1.58 -1.01
N ARG A 217 -35.50 1.61 -2.35
CA ARG A 217 -34.74 0.75 -3.27
C ARG A 217 -33.42 1.37 -3.74
N VAL A 218 -33.18 2.65 -3.46
CA VAL A 218 -32.02 3.40 -3.95
C VAL A 218 -30.92 3.38 -2.90
N ILE A 219 -29.68 3.09 -3.33
CA ILE A 219 -28.50 3.21 -2.47
C ILE A 219 -28.11 4.68 -2.40
N THR A 220 -28.08 5.24 -1.20
CA THR A 220 -27.80 6.65 -0.95
C THR A 220 -26.34 6.91 -0.59
N GLY A 221 -25.65 5.91 -0.05
CA GLY A 221 -24.26 6.07 0.35
C GLY A 221 -23.68 4.83 1.03
N PHE A 222 -22.45 4.99 1.50
CA PHE A 222 -21.70 3.93 2.16
C PHE A 222 -21.00 4.44 3.41
N THR A 223 -20.83 3.55 4.37
CA THR A 223 -19.90 3.74 5.48
C THR A 223 -18.91 2.59 5.47
N PHE A 224 -17.65 2.87 5.79
CA PHE A 224 -16.61 1.84 5.88
C PHE A 224 -16.13 1.73 7.31
N THR A 225 -16.17 0.52 7.85
CA THR A 225 -15.53 0.19 9.13
C THR A 225 -14.27 -0.60 8.84
N PHE A 226 -13.17 -0.30 9.52
CA PHE A 226 -11.91 -0.96 9.28
C PHE A 226 -11.07 -1.08 10.54
N LYS A 227 -10.22 -2.12 10.56
CA LYS A 227 -9.33 -2.42 11.68
C LYS A 227 -7.93 -2.67 11.16
N GLN A 228 -6.92 -2.24 11.91
CA GLN A 228 -5.56 -2.68 11.63
C GLN A 228 -5.47 -4.18 11.81
N LYS A 229 -4.92 -4.83 10.79
CA LYS A 229 -4.44 -6.19 10.93
C LYS A 229 -3.35 -6.17 11.98
N LYS A 230 -3.38 -7.16 12.87
CA LYS A 230 -2.22 -7.38 13.73
C LYS A 230 -1.04 -7.60 12.81
N ALA A 231 -0.02 -6.76 12.95
CA ALA A 231 1.27 -7.07 12.35
C ALA A 231 1.59 -8.52 12.76
N PRO A 232 2.06 -9.39 11.86
CA PRO A 232 2.62 -10.65 12.29
C PRO A 232 3.65 -10.29 13.36
N GLU A 233 3.36 -10.66 14.61
CA GLU A 233 4.24 -10.37 15.73
C GLU A 233 5.62 -10.86 15.26
N PRO A 234 6.67 -10.00 15.28
CA PRO A 234 8.01 -10.54 15.12
C PRO A 234 8.12 -11.56 16.25
N ILE A 235 8.05 -12.84 15.91
CA ILE A 235 8.21 -13.89 16.91
C ILE A 235 9.58 -13.61 17.48
N ALA A 236 9.59 -13.14 18.72
CA ALA A 236 10.78 -12.73 19.42
C ALA A 236 11.81 -13.84 19.22
N THR A 237 13.02 -13.45 18.86
CA THR A 237 14.21 -14.32 18.77
C THR A 237 14.59 -14.94 20.12
N ASP A 238 13.67 -14.95 21.09
CA ASP A 238 13.87 -15.19 22.52
C ASP A 238 12.79 -16.09 23.12
N CYS A 239 12.08 -16.87 22.29
CA CYS A 239 11.30 -17.99 22.80
C CYS A 239 12.26 -19.15 23.05
N GLY A 240 12.37 -19.60 24.30
CA GLY A 240 13.02 -20.87 24.63
C GLY A 240 12.37 -22.06 23.91
N TYR A 241 12.90 -23.26 24.15
CA TYR A 241 12.47 -24.49 23.48
C TYR A 241 10.94 -24.63 23.37
N ILE A 242 10.45 -24.73 22.14
CA ILE A 242 9.07 -24.97 21.78
C ILE A 242 8.84 -26.47 21.78
N LYS A 243 8.04 -26.97 22.72
CA LYS A 243 7.63 -28.38 22.72
C LYS A 243 6.66 -28.65 21.58
N MET A 244 7.09 -29.42 20.58
CA MET A 244 6.27 -29.86 19.44
C MET A 244 5.79 -31.30 19.63
N THR A 245 4.59 -31.61 19.12
CA THR A 245 4.13 -33.01 18.96
C THR A 245 4.84 -33.69 17.79
N ASP A 246 4.94 -35.02 17.78
CA ASP A 246 5.59 -35.75 16.67
C ASP A 246 4.96 -35.46 15.30
N SER A 247 3.64 -35.21 15.27
CA SER A 247 2.94 -34.80 14.06
C SER A 247 3.43 -33.43 13.57
N GLN A 248 3.55 -32.46 14.48
CA GLN A 248 4.10 -31.14 14.15
C GLN A 248 5.56 -31.22 13.72
N VAL A 249 6.40 -31.98 14.43
CA VAL A 249 7.81 -32.18 14.05
C VAL A 249 7.91 -32.72 12.62
N LYS A 250 7.12 -33.74 12.28
CA LYS A 250 7.10 -34.34 10.93
C LYS A 250 6.61 -33.38 9.85
N THR A 251 5.58 -32.58 10.12
CA THR A 251 5.06 -31.61 9.16
C THR A 251 6.05 -30.47 8.93
N PHE A 252 6.62 -29.91 10.00
CA PHE A 252 7.50 -28.76 9.90
C PHE A 252 8.91 -29.12 9.46
N SER A 253 9.43 -30.30 9.78
CA SER A 253 10.75 -30.72 9.29
C SER A 253 10.78 -30.86 7.77
N ARG A 254 9.71 -31.40 7.16
CA ARG A 254 9.55 -31.46 5.70
C ARG A 254 9.43 -30.07 5.08
N LYS A 255 8.60 -29.21 5.67
CA LYS A 255 8.44 -27.83 5.17
C LYS A 255 9.73 -27.02 5.27
N LEU A 256 10.53 -27.24 6.32
CA LEU A 256 11.83 -26.59 6.51
C LEU A 256 12.88 -27.14 5.53
N ALA A 257 12.92 -28.45 5.30
CA ALA A 257 13.82 -29.07 4.32
C ALA A 257 13.57 -28.57 2.89
N ALA A 258 12.31 -28.28 2.56
CA ALA A 258 11.91 -27.72 1.27
C ALA A 258 12.28 -26.22 1.08
N LEU A 259 12.77 -25.52 2.13
CA LEU A 259 13.17 -24.12 2.00
C LEU A 259 14.57 -24.02 1.36
N PRO A 260 14.72 -23.33 0.20
CA PRO A 260 16.02 -23.15 -0.44
C PRO A 260 17.05 -22.46 0.48
N GLU A 261 16.59 -21.51 1.30
CA GLU A 261 17.42 -20.80 2.29
C GLU A 261 18.10 -21.74 3.30
N LEU A 262 17.44 -22.85 3.65
CA LEU A 262 17.98 -23.83 4.61
C LEU A 262 18.81 -24.89 3.93
N GLY A 263 18.40 -25.36 2.75
CA GLY A 263 19.16 -26.30 1.95
C GLY A 263 20.56 -25.78 1.58
N SER A 264 20.68 -24.52 1.18
CA SER A 264 21.98 -23.95 0.78
C SER A 264 22.93 -23.66 1.94
N ASN A 265 22.42 -23.41 3.15
CA ASN A 265 23.22 -22.95 4.28
C ASN A 265 23.46 -24.03 5.35
N PHE A 266 22.60 -25.04 5.44
CA PHE A 266 22.59 -26.00 6.55
C PHE A 266 22.54 -27.47 6.11
N ALA A 267 22.22 -27.79 4.86
CA ALA A 267 22.23 -29.17 4.39
C ALA A 267 23.67 -29.62 4.08
N PRO A 268 24.12 -30.77 4.60
CA PRO A 268 25.40 -31.36 4.20
C PRO A 268 25.41 -31.70 2.70
N SER A 269 26.56 -31.46 2.05
CA SER A 269 26.72 -31.69 0.61
C SER A 269 26.37 -33.13 0.21
N GLY A 270 25.44 -33.28 -0.75
CA GLY A 270 25.01 -34.58 -1.28
C GLY A 270 23.85 -35.25 -0.54
N MET A 271 23.26 -34.59 0.46
CA MET A 271 22.10 -35.11 1.19
C MET A 271 20.79 -34.91 0.42
N SER A 272 19.90 -35.91 0.43
CA SER A 272 18.57 -35.78 -0.15
C SER A 272 17.66 -34.91 0.71
N GLU A 273 16.62 -34.32 0.13
CA GLU A 273 15.64 -33.51 0.88
C GLU A 273 14.94 -34.33 1.98
N ALA A 274 14.73 -35.63 1.75
CA ALA A 274 14.11 -36.53 2.72
C ALA A 274 15.04 -36.80 3.93
N ASP A 275 16.34 -36.96 3.68
CA ASP A 275 17.33 -37.17 4.74
C ASP A 275 17.54 -35.88 5.54
N PHE A 276 17.53 -34.72 4.85
CA PHE A 276 17.60 -33.41 5.50
C PHE A 276 16.36 -33.14 6.36
N ALA A 277 15.16 -33.53 5.91
CA ALA A 277 13.94 -33.45 6.71
C ALA A 277 13.99 -34.34 7.96
N THR A 278 14.74 -35.45 7.91
CA THR A 278 14.94 -36.33 9.07
C THR A 278 15.91 -35.70 10.07
N MET A 279 17.01 -35.12 9.58
CA MET A 279 17.96 -34.37 10.41
C MET A 279 17.29 -33.17 11.12
N ILE A 280 16.49 -32.38 10.39
CA ILE A 280 15.73 -31.27 10.98
C ILE A 280 14.73 -31.78 12.02
N ALA A 281 14.11 -32.94 11.82
CA ALA A 281 13.18 -33.50 12.80
C ALA A 281 13.86 -33.78 14.15
N ASP A 282 15.11 -34.25 14.13
CA ASP A 282 15.90 -34.46 15.35
C ASP A 282 16.35 -33.15 15.98
N ASP A 283 16.77 -32.18 15.17
CA ASP A 283 17.12 -30.85 15.66
C ASP A 283 15.93 -30.11 16.29
N LEU A 284 14.72 -30.31 15.78
CA LEU A 284 13.49 -29.72 16.35
C LEU A 284 13.12 -30.29 17.73
N ARG A 285 13.69 -31.44 18.12
CA ARG A 285 13.51 -32.04 19.46
C ARG A 285 14.57 -31.61 20.47
N ASP A 286 15.62 -30.94 20.00
CA ASP A 286 16.73 -30.47 20.82
C ASP A 286 16.58 -28.97 21.12
N ALA A 287 16.64 -28.61 22.40
CA ALA A 287 16.38 -27.25 22.88
C ALA A 287 17.35 -26.19 22.33
N ASP A 288 18.59 -26.58 22.03
CA ASP A 288 19.62 -25.67 21.56
C ASP A 288 19.69 -25.63 20.03
N LYS A 289 19.42 -26.75 19.37
CA LYS A 289 19.41 -26.81 17.90
C LYS A 289 18.12 -26.26 17.30
N GLN A 290 16.98 -26.40 17.98
CA GLN A 290 15.69 -25.85 17.54
C GLN A 290 15.76 -24.33 17.35
N LYS A 291 16.65 -23.65 18.09
CA LYS A 291 16.85 -22.19 18.03
C LYS A 291 17.11 -21.67 16.62
N LYS A 292 17.85 -22.46 15.83
CA LYS A 292 18.23 -22.12 14.44
C LYS A 292 17.02 -22.03 13.50
N TYR A 293 15.94 -22.75 13.83
CA TYR A 293 14.77 -22.90 12.97
C TYR A 293 13.61 -21.98 13.36
N HIS A 294 13.64 -21.29 14.51
CA HIS A 294 12.52 -20.44 14.98
C HIS A 294 12.08 -19.40 13.94
N LYS A 295 13.03 -18.73 13.29
CA LYS A 295 12.75 -17.73 12.24
C LYS A 295 11.98 -18.32 11.06
N HIS A 296 12.25 -19.59 10.74
CA HIS A 296 11.66 -20.28 9.58
C HIS A 296 10.34 -20.99 9.95
N LEU A 297 10.23 -21.54 11.15
CA LEU A 297 8.99 -22.09 11.69
C LEU A 297 7.86 -21.05 11.70
N ALA A 298 8.18 -19.82 12.11
CA ALA A 298 7.29 -18.67 12.09
C ALA A 298 6.76 -18.37 10.68
N LYS A 299 7.67 -18.24 9.70
CA LYS A 299 7.33 -18.00 8.28
C LYS A 299 6.42 -19.09 7.71
N LEU A 300 6.56 -20.33 8.19
CA LEU A 300 5.79 -21.49 7.75
C LEU A 300 4.45 -21.65 8.46
N GLY A 301 4.06 -20.68 9.30
CA GLY A 301 2.77 -20.64 9.99
C GLY A 301 2.71 -21.51 11.25
N PHE A 302 3.85 -21.80 11.90
CA PHE A 302 3.82 -22.43 13.21
C PHE A 302 3.40 -21.41 14.27
N GLU A 303 2.26 -21.65 14.92
CA GLU A 303 1.79 -20.84 16.05
C GLU A 303 2.15 -21.52 17.38
N VAL A 304 2.88 -20.81 18.24
CA VAL A 304 3.14 -21.27 19.62
C VAL A 304 1.84 -21.15 20.41
N ALA A 305 1.35 -22.26 20.98
CA ALA A 305 0.23 -22.22 21.90
C ALA A 305 0.60 -21.29 23.07
N LYS A 306 -0.13 -20.17 23.22
CA LYS A 306 0.10 -19.22 24.31
C LYS A 306 0.06 -19.98 25.63
N SER A 307 1.18 -20.00 26.34
CA SER A 307 1.22 -20.36 27.75
C SER A 307 0.14 -19.54 28.45
N LYS A 308 -0.89 -20.20 28.97
CA LYS A 308 -1.76 -19.59 29.97
C LYS A 308 -0.88 -19.37 31.19
N VAL A 309 -0.30 -18.18 31.29
CA VAL A 309 0.28 -17.69 32.54
C VAL A 309 -0.85 -17.76 33.57
N LYS A 310 -0.72 -18.70 34.51
CA LYS A 310 -1.53 -18.74 35.74
C LYS A 310 -1.01 -17.68 36.69
#